data_AF-G2QD10-F1
#
_entry.id   AF-G2QD10-F1
#
_cell.length_a   1.000
_cell.length_b   1.000
_cell.length_c   1.000
_cell.angle_alpha   90.00
_cell.angle_beta   90.00
_cell.angle_gamma   90.00
#
_symmetry.space_group_name_H-M   'P 1'
#
loop_
_entity.id
_entity.type
_entity.pdbx_description
1 polymer ?
#
loop_
_entity_poly.entity_id
_entity_poly.type
_entity_poly.pdbx_seq_one_letter_code
_entity_poly.pdbx_strand_id
1 'polypeptide(L)'
;MSSYKDTEDYIWYLNGAGGTRKRHLGMPPFERNEDGEIELAPGEVYCRFSNEDGDLCYKTDAFSSESNLKTYIKKHKINGNPARIKGKRQGANNIDDMNVACKFYAKLREIVEKGDEEESAEPMPTPSKRPAPAEAAPRQDRRPSLPL
;
A
#
# COMPACT_ATOMS: atom_id res chain seq x y z
N MET A 1 -21.52 23.50 11.08
CA MET A 1 -20.40 22.63 11.47
C MET A 1 -19.92 21.95 10.20
N SER A 2 -18.69 22.25 9.78
CA SER A 2 -18.09 21.65 8.58
C SER A 2 -17.72 20.20 8.89
N SER A 3 -18.03 19.29 7.97
CA SER A 3 -17.68 17.88 8.10
C SER A 3 -16.18 17.69 7.91
N TYR A 4 -15.58 16.63 8.47
CA TYR A 4 -14.20 16.25 8.10
C TYR A 4 -14.08 15.99 6.58
N LYS A 5 -15.21 15.71 5.91
CA LYS A 5 -15.25 15.50 4.46
C LYS A 5 -14.99 16.77 3.66
N ASP A 6 -15.15 17.93 4.28
CA ASP A 6 -14.97 19.25 3.65
C ASP A 6 -13.55 19.80 3.89
N THR A 7 -12.69 19.09 4.61
CA THR A 7 -11.32 19.53 4.87
C THR A 7 -10.40 19.28 3.68
N GLU A 8 -9.41 20.15 3.49
CA GLU A 8 -8.44 20.02 2.41
C GLU A 8 -7.67 18.69 2.48
N ASP A 9 -7.36 18.21 3.69
CA ASP A 9 -6.61 16.95 3.87
C ASP A 9 -7.42 15.73 3.43
N TYR A 10 -8.72 15.71 3.70
CA TYR A 10 -9.57 14.62 3.22
C TYR A 10 -9.79 14.70 1.71
N ILE A 11 -9.94 15.90 1.16
CA ILE A 11 -10.04 16.12 -0.30
C ILE A 11 -8.75 15.66 -0.99
N TRP A 12 -7.59 16.02 -0.45
CA TRP A 12 -6.27 15.56 -0.92
C TRP A 12 -6.15 14.03 -0.86
N TYR A 13 -6.59 13.43 0.24
CA TYR A 13 -6.62 11.98 0.40
C TYR A 13 -7.50 11.32 -0.67
N LEU A 14 -8.73 11.82 -0.86
CA LEU A 14 -9.68 11.28 -1.84
C LEU A 14 -9.20 11.39 -3.28
N ASN A 15 -8.55 12.50 -3.64
CA ASN A 15 -7.98 12.72 -4.95
C ASN A 15 -6.87 11.72 -5.27
N GLY A 16 -6.17 11.22 -4.24
CA GLY A 16 -5.13 10.21 -4.39
C GLY A 16 -3.90 10.71 -5.15
N ALA A 17 -2.98 9.80 -5.42
CA ALA A 17 -1.69 10.09 -6.07
C ALA A 17 -1.90 10.80 -7.41
N GLY A 18 -1.40 12.03 -7.52
CA GLY A 18 -1.52 12.85 -8.73
C GLY A 18 -2.95 13.09 -9.22
N GLY A 19 -3.97 12.99 -8.34
CA GLY A 19 -5.38 13.15 -8.72
C GLY A 19 -6.01 11.92 -9.39
N THR A 20 -5.36 10.76 -9.36
CA THR A 20 -5.81 9.55 -10.08
C THR A 20 -6.73 8.63 -9.27
N ARG A 21 -7.16 9.05 -8.07
CA ARG A 21 -7.87 8.20 -7.09
C ARG A 21 -7.16 6.87 -6.81
N LYS A 22 -5.83 6.89 -6.89
CA LYS A 22 -4.94 5.83 -6.44
C LYS A 22 -4.36 6.19 -5.09
N ARG A 23 -4.07 5.17 -4.28
CA ARG A 23 -3.38 5.34 -2.99
C ARG A 23 -2.07 6.09 -3.20
N HIS A 24 -1.81 7.11 -2.38
CA HIS A 24 -0.52 7.81 -2.33
C HIS A 24 0.61 6.84 -1.99
N LEU A 25 1.77 7.04 -2.60
CA LEU A 25 3.00 6.34 -2.20
C LEU A 25 3.39 6.81 -0.79
N GLY A 26 4.11 5.98 -0.04
CA GLY A 26 4.52 6.31 1.33
C GLY A 26 3.38 6.33 2.37
N MET A 27 2.13 6.00 2.00
CA MET A 27 1.07 5.86 3.00
C MET A 27 1.43 4.79 4.03
N PRO A 28 1.32 5.07 5.35
CA PRO A 28 1.57 4.07 6.38
C PRO A 28 0.55 2.93 6.32
N PRO A 29 0.91 1.72 6.79
CA PRO A 29 -0.04 0.62 6.94
C PRO A 29 -1.13 0.95 7.98
N PHE A 30 -2.17 0.13 8.04
CA PHE A 30 -3.18 0.28 9.07
C PHE A 30 -2.61 0.09 10.48
N GLU A 31 -3.06 0.93 11.41
CA GLU A 31 -2.83 0.73 12.83
C GLU A 31 -3.57 -0.53 13.32
N ARG A 32 -2.92 -1.29 14.20
CA ARG A 32 -3.47 -2.49 14.83
C ARG A 32 -3.57 -2.24 16.33
N ASN A 33 -4.68 -2.63 16.93
CA ASN A 33 -4.83 -2.57 18.39
C ASN A 33 -4.09 -3.74 19.09
N GLU A 34 -4.15 -3.78 20.42
CA GLU A 34 -3.54 -4.83 21.25
C GLU A 34 -4.07 -6.23 20.92
N ASP A 35 -5.31 -6.33 20.45
CA ASP A 35 -5.94 -7.57 20.00
C ASP A 35 -5.56 -7.99 18.56
N GLY A 36 -4.73 -7.18 17.88
CA GLY A 36 -4.34 -7.41 16.49
C GLY A 36 -5.44 -7.10 15.46
N GLU A 37 -6.52 -6.44 15.87
CA GLU A 37 -7.58 -5.94 14.99
C GLU A 37 -7.16 -4.64 14.31
N ILE A 38 -7.55 -4.51 13.05
CA ILE A 38 -7.30 -3.33 12.21
C ILE A 38 -8.26 -2.22 12.62
N GLU A 39 -7.71 -1.05 12.93
CA GLU A 39 -8.48 0.17 13.17
C GLU A 39 -8.60 0.98 11.87
N LEU A 40 -9.84 1.26 11.47
CA LEU A 40 -10.14 2.09 10.31
C LEU A 40 -10.59 3.47 10.74
N ALA A 41 -9.98 4.50 10.13
CA ALA A 41 -10.45 5.87 10.27
C ALA A 41 -11.76 6.07 9.48
N PRO A 42 -12.65 6.98 9.94
CA PRO A 42 -13.89 7.29 9.22
C PRO A 42 -13.61 7.73 7.78
N GLY A 43 -14.31 7.12 6.81
CA GLY A 43 -14.19 7.52 5.40
C GLY A 43 -13.00 6.91 4.65
N GLU A 44 -12.31 5.94 5.24
CA GLU A 44 -11.25 5.19 4.57
C GLU A 44 -11.77 4.46 3.31
N VAL A 45 -11.06 4.65 2.20
CA VAL A 45 -11.36 4.04 0.91
C VAL A 45 -10.15 3.39 0.23
N TYR A 46 -8.95 3.46 0.80
CA TYR A 46 -7.78 2.78 0.25
C TYR A 46 -7.38 1.59 1.12
N CYS A 47 -7.03 0.47 0.50
CA CYS A 47 -6.46 -0.64 1.26
C CYS A 47 -5.05 -0.28 1.68
N ARG A 48 -4.74 -0.30 2.98
CA ARG A 48 -3.38 -0.11 3.55
C ARG A 48 -2.96 -1.33 4.38
N PHE A 49 -3.49 -2.50 4.02
CA PHE A 49 -3.10 -3.75 4.66
C PHE A 49 -1.64 -4.07 4.28
N SER A 50 -0.78 -4.32 5.26
CA SER A 50 0.58 -4.83 5.02
C SER A 50 0.64 -6.35 5.19
N ASN A 51 1.39 -6.99 4.31
CA ASN A 51 1.73 -8.41 4.41
C ASN A 51 2.87 -8.63 5.42
N GLU A 52 3.28 -9.89 5.59
CA GLU A 52 4.38 -10.29 6.50
C GLU A 52 5.72 -9.68 6.08
N ASP A 53 5.91 -9.44 4.79
CA ASP A 53 7.10 -8.79 4.22
C ASP A 53 7.12 -7.26 4.41
N GLY A 54 6.08 -6.68 5.03
CA GLY A 54 5.95 -5.23 5.21
C GLY A 54 5.34 -4.49 4.01
N ASP A 55 5.21 -5.15 2.86
CA ASP A 55 4.61 -4.57 1.66
C ASP A 55 3.11 -4.33 1.81
N LEU A 56 2.65 -3.18 1.34
CA LEU A 56 1.23 -2.88 1.26
C LEU A 56 0.54 -3.69 0.15
N CYS A 57 -0.76 -3.91 0.35
CA CYS A 57 -1.62 -4.54 -0.64
C CYS A 57 -1.45 -3.90 -2.03
N TYR A 58 -1.33 -4.76 -3.05
CA TYR A 58 -1.17 -4.38 -4.46
C TYR A 58 -2.35 -3.55 -5.00
N LYS A 59 -3.54 -3.64 -4.36
CA LYS A 59 -4.71 -2.91 -4.80
C LYS A 59 -4.60 -1.44 -4.38
N THR A 60 -4.25 -0.60 -5.33
CA THR A 60 -4.04 0.85 -5.13
C THR A 60 -5.30 1.67 -5.34
N ASP A 61 -6.29 1.18 -6.09
CA ASP A 61 -7.47 1.98 -6.44
C ASP A 61 -8.39 2.21 -5.25
N ALA A 62 -9.01 3.39 -5.21
CA ALA A 62 -10.04 3.71 -4.23
C ALA A 62 -11.23 2.75 -4.34
N PHE A 63 -11.73 2.29 -3.19
CA PHE A 63 -13.00 1.61 -3.10
C PHE A 63 -14.15 2.62 -3.14
N SER A 64 -15.31 2.18 -3.64
CA SER A 64 -16.50 3.05 -3.71
C SER A 64 -17.07 3.41 -2.34
N SER A 65 -16.75 2.63 -1.30
CA SER A 65 -17.19 2.86 0.07
C SER A 65 -16.31 2.12 1.07
N GLU A 66 -16.32 2.61 2.31
CA GLU A 66 -15.65 1.97 3.45
C GLU A 66 -16.16 0.53 3.69
N SER A 67 -17.45 0.26 3.47
CA SER A 67 -18.02 -1.10 3.58
C SER A 67 -17.38 -2.08 2.59
N ASN A 68 -17.12 -1.62 1.36
CA ASN A 68 -16.46 -2.43 0.34
C ASN A 68 -14.98 -2.65 0.68
N LEU A 69 -14.32 -1.63 1.22
CA LEU A 69 -12.97 -1.75 1.77
C LEU A 69 -12.92 -2.78 2.91
N LYS A 70 -13.82 -2.69 3.90
CA LYS A 70 -13.91 -3.65 5.02
C LYS A 70 -14.07 -5.08 4.53
N THR A 71 -14.93 -5.28 3.54
CA THR A 71 -15.16 -6.61 2.94
C THR A 71 -13.90 -7.12 2.25
N TYR A 72 -13.14 -6.23 1.61
CA TYR A 72 -11.89 -6.59 0.97
C TYR A 72 -10.79 -6.92 1.99
N ILE A 73 -10.64 -6.11 3.04
CA ILE A 73 -9.64 -6.33 4.10
C ILE A 73 -9.82 -7.71 4.76
N LYS A 74 -11.06 -8.13 5.01
CA LYS A 74 -11.36 -9.46 5.57
C LYS A 74 -10.88 -10.64 4.71
N LYS A 75 -10.56 -10.43 3.44
CA LYS A 75 -9.97 -11.44 2.56
C LYS A 75 -8.48 -11.61 2.79
N HIS A 76 -7.81 -10.61 3.36
CA HIS A 76 -6.43 -10.74 3.78
C HIS A 76 -6.33 -11.68 4.99
N LYS A 77 -5.19 -12.36 5.08
CA LYS A 77 -4.88 -13.27 6.17
C LYS A 77 -3.71 -12.73 6.99
N ILE A 78 -3.84 -12.83 8.31
CA ILE A 78 -2.79 -12.58 9.29
C ILE A 78 -2.55 -13.91 9.98
N ASN A 79 -1.35 -14.47 9.87
CA ASN A 79 -0.98 -15.77 10.48
C ASN A 79 -1.98 -16.90 10.14
N GLY A 80 -2.43 -16.96 8.88
CA GLY A 80 -3.40 -17.93 8.40
C GLY A 80 -4.87 -17.65 8.75
N ASN A 81 -5.15 -16.70 9.65
CA ASN A 81 -6.51 -16.30 10.05
C ASN A 81 -6.99 -15.06 9.29
N PRO A 82 -8.30 -14.92 9.00
CA PRO A 82 -8.82 -13.74 8.34
C PRO A 82 -8.57 -12.47 9.18
N ALA A 83 -8.19 -11.38 8.52
CA ALA A 83 -7.96 -10.11 9.19
C ALA A 83 -9.21 -9.64 9.92
N ARG A 84 -9.06 -9.32 11.21
CA ARG A 84 -10.13 -8.78 12.04
C ARG A 84 -10.11 -7.26 11.96
N ILE A 85 -11.28 -6.66 11.85
CA ILE A 85 -11.45 -5.21 11.80
C ILE A 85 -12.23 -4.83 13.04
N LYS A 86 -11.73 -3.85 13.78
CA LYS A 86 -12.39 -3.37 14.99
C LYS A 86 -13.80 -2.90 14.65
N GLY A 87 -14.78 -3.57 15.23
CA GLY A 87 -16.19 -3.38 14.94
C GLY A 87 -16.76 -2.12 15.58
N LYS A 88 -16.46 -0.93 15.05
CA LYS A 88 -17.31 0.24 15.31
C LYS A 88 -18.34 0.39 14.19
N ARG A 89 -19.63 0.40 14.55
CA ARG A 89 -20.67 1.03 13.71
C ARG A 89 -20.41 2.53 13.75
N GLN A 90 -19.55 3.03 12.88
CA GLN A 90 -19.45 4.46 12.61
C GLN A 90 -20.71 4.87 11.84
N GLY A 91 -21.62 5.52 12.55
CA GLY A 91 -22.94 5.91 12.05
C GLY A 91 -23.63 7.00 12.87
N ALA A 92 -23.01 7.47 13.95
CA ALA A 92 -23.39 8.74 14.54
C ALA A 92 -22.35 9.75 14.05
N ASN A 93 -22.77 10.90 13.54
CA ASN A 93 -21.91 12.07 13.35
C ASN A 93 -21.43 12.58 14.71
N ASN A 94 -20.71 11.74 15.46
CA ASN A 94 -20.21 12.08 16.76
C ASN A 94 -19.05 13.06 16.55
N ILE A 95 -19.07 14.14 17.31
CA ILE A 95 -18.07 15.21 17.20
C ILE A 95 -16.66 14.64 17.39
N ASP A 96 -16.53 13.62 18.25
CA ASP A 96 -15.29 12.89 18.46
C ASP A 96 -14.77 12.21 17.18
N ASP A 97 -15.66 11.55 16.43
CA ASP A 97 -15.28 10.86 15.19
C ASP A 97 -14.82 11.88 14.12
N MET A 98 -15.41 13.08 14.11
CA MET A 98 -14.96 14.16 13.21
C MET A 98 -13.56 14.67 13.58
N ASN A 99 -13.32 14.94 14.86
CA ASN A 99 -12.00 15.40 15.32
C ASN A 99 -10.92 14.34 15.09
N VAL A 100 -11.25 13.06 15.31
CA VAL A 100 -10.34 11.94 15.03
C VAL A 100 -10.04 11.85 13.53
N ALA A 101 -11.06 11.95 12.67
CA ALA A 101 -10.87 11.94 11.22
C ALA A 101 -10.00 13.11 10.75
N CYS A 102 -10.29 14.34 11.18
CA CYS A 102 -9.51 15.51 10.79
C CYS A 102 -8.02 15.36 11.18
N LYS A 103 -7.74 14.95 12.42
CA LYS A 103 -6.37 14.73 12.89
C LYS A 103 -5.68 13.60 12.12
N PHE A 104 -6.41 12.53 11.84
CA PHE A 104 -5.91 11.39 11.08
C PHE A 104 -5.47 11.81 9.67
N TYR A 105 -6.34 12.49 8.90
CA TYR A 105 -6.03 12.87 7.52
C TYR A 105 -4.91 13.92 7.44
N ALA A 106 -4.88 14.88 8.36
CA ALA A 106 -3.78 15.85 8.45
C ALA A 106 -2.43 15.16 8.70
N LYS A 107 -2.38 14.23 9.67
CA LYS A 107 -1.16 13.45 9.97
C LYS A 107 -0.76 12.55 8.80
N LEU A 108 -1.73 11.93 8.12
CA LEU A 108 -1.47 11.05 6.98
C LEU A 108 -0.81 11.82 5.83
N ARG A 109 -1.30 13.03 5.55
CA ARG A 109 -0.73 13.92 4.55
C ARG A 109 0.70 14.33 4.92
N GLU A 110 0.93 14.74 6.16
CA GLU A 110 2.26 15.10 6.65
C GLU A 110 3.27 13.95 6.49
N ILE A 111 2.87 12.71 6.81
CA ILE A 111 3.74 11.53 6.67
C ILE A 111 4.11 11.30 5.21
N VAL A 112 3.14 11.39 4.29
CA VAL A 112 3.38 11.18 2.87
C VAL A 112 4.27 12.28 2.31
N GLU A 113 3.94 13.56 2.58
CA GLU A 113 4.71 14.71 2.09
C GLU A 113 6.16 14.71 2.63
N LYS A 114 6.39 14.31 3.89
CA LYS A 114 7.76 14.14 4.44
C LYS A 114 8.49 12.92 3.88
N GLY A 115 7.77 11.84 3.60
CA GLY A 115 8.37 10.64 3.00
C GLY A 115 8.95 10.91 1.60
N ASP A 116 8.29 11.79 0.83
CA ASP A 116 8.80 12.28 -0.46
C ASP A 116 10.08 13.14 -0.30
N GLU A 117 10.31 13.78 0.85
CA GLU A 117 11.50 14.60 1.10
C GLU A 117 12.75 13.78 1.45
N GLU A 118 12.62 12.65 2.16
CA GLU A 118 13.76 11.79 2.52
C GLU A 118 14.21 10.86 1.38
N GLU A 119 13.34 10.49 0.44
CA GLU A 119 13.70 9.64 -0.72
C GLU A 119 14.43 10.42 -1.84
N SER A 120 14.52 11.76 -1.73
CA SER A 120 15.15 12.64 -2.73
C SER A 120 16.66 12.90 -2.48
N ALA A 121 17.23 12.36 -1.39
CA ALA A 121 18.58 12.72 -0.95
C ALA A 121 19.72 11.74 -1.27
N GLU A 122 19.50 10.63 -2.00
CA GLU A 122 20.59 9.71 -2.35
C GLU A 122 20.86 9.62 -3.86
N PRO A 123 21.90 10.31 -4.39
CA PRO A 123 22.41 10.00 -5.72
C PRO A 123 23.05 8.61 -5.71
N MET A 124 22.40 7.66 -6.40
CA MET A 124 22.90 6.30 -6.57
C MET A 124 24.35 6.26 -7.09
N PRO A 125 25.28 5.55 -6.43
CA PRO A 125 26.49 5.08 -7.09
C PRO A 125 26.11 3.95 -8.05
N THR A 126 26.34 4.19 -9.35
CA THR A 126 26.24 3.17 -10.41
C THR A 126 27.34 2.12 -10.25
N PRO A 127 27.02 0.81 -10.15
CA PRO A 127 28.04 -0.22 -10.23
C PRO A 127 28.24 -0.73 -11.66
N SER A 128 29.41 -0.36 -12.19
CA SER A 128 30.42 -1.20 -12.85
C SER A 128 30.02 -2.29 -13.86
N LYS A 129 30.50 -2.02 -15.08
CA LYS A 129 31.01 -2.94 -16.12
C LYS A 129 30.98 -4.45 -15.79
N ARG A 130 30.10 -5.13 -16.51
CA ARG A 130 30.08 -6.58 -16.77
C ARG A 130 31.38 -7.04 -17.46
N PRO A 131 32.12 -8.03 -16.94
CA PRO A 131 33.14 -8.73 -17.72
C PRO A 131 32.50 -9.66 -18.75
N ALA A 132 33.10 -9.73 -19.94
CA ALA A 132 32.71 -10.64 -21.01
C ALA A 132 33.00 -12.10 -20.63
N PRO A 133 32.14 -13.07 -20.98
CA PRO A 133 32.50 -14.48 -20.93
C PRO A 133 33.41 -14.82 -22.12
N ALA A 134 34.58 -15.34 -21.79
CA ALA A 134 35.51 -15.93 -22.74
C ALA A 134 35.03 -17.32 -23.20
N GLU A 135 35.45 -17.62 -24.43
CA GLU A 135 35.88 -18.93 -24.92
C GLU A 135 34.83 -19.96 -25.37
N ALA A 136 34.77 -20.06 -26.70
CA ALA A 136 34.18 -21.15 -27.46
C ALA A 136 35.13 -22.36 -27.49
N ALA A 137 34.57 -23.57 -27.36
CA ALA A 137 35.22 -24.82 -27.79
C ALA A 137 34.16 -25.90 -28.14
N PRO A 138 34.49 -26.88 -29.00
CA PRO A 138 33.63 -27.34 -30.09
C PRO A 138 32.87 -28.63 -29.77
N ARG A 139 31.65 -28.78 -30.30
CA ARG A 139 30.96 -30.07 -30.36
C ARG A 139 31.26 -30.74 -31.70
N GLN A 140 32.05 -31.82 -31.66
CA GLN A 140 32.25 -32.71 -32.79
C GLN A 140 31.03 -33.63 -32.94
N ASP A 141 30.23 -33.41 -33.97
CA ASP A 141 29.23 -34.36 -34.43
C ASP A 141 29.92 -35.52 -35.17
N ARG A 142 30.07 -36.66 -34.50
CA ARG A 142 30.44 -37.92 -35.15
C ARG A 142 29.15 -38.66 -35.51
N ARG A 143 28.76 -38.56 -36.78
CA ARG A 143 27.82 -39.48 -37.45
C ARG A 143 28.40 -40.91 -37.43
N PRO A 144 27.67 -41.93 -36.96
CA PRO A 144 27.87 -43.29 -37.42
C PRO A 144 27.03 -43.53 -38.68
N SER A 145 27.72 -43.91 -39.75
CA SER A 145 27.15 -44.48 -40.96
C SER A 145 26.57 -45.87 -40.65
N LEU A 146 25.30 -46.10 -40.95
CA LEU A 146 24.71 -47.44 -40.98
C LEU A 146 24.92 -48.06 -42.37
N PRO A 147 25.45 -49.28 -42.47
CA PRO A 147 25.45 -50.06 -43.71
C PRO A 147 24.24 -51.01 -43.79
N LEU A 148 23.89 -51.32 -45.05
CA LEU A 148 22.99 -52.35 -45.59
C LEU A 148 21.51 -51.96 -45.73
#